data_AF-A0A285P6Z2-F1
#
_entry.id   AF-A0A285P6Z2-F1
#
_cell.length_a   1.000
_cell.length_b   1.000
_cell.length_c   1.000
_cell.angle_alpha   90.00
_cell.angle_beta   90.00
_cell.angle_gamma   90.00
#
_symmetry.space_group_name_H-M   'P 1'
#
loop_
_entity.id
_entity.type
_entity.pdbx_description
1 polymer ?
#
loop_
_entity_poly.entity_id
_entity_poly.type
_entity_poly.pdbx_seq_one_letter_code
_entity_poly.pdbx_strand_id
1 'polypeptide(L)'
;MADPNDAAEHGSPGVNRRSYLKLASAAGLAVGTTSLLGGTAAAATVDLGDEGLEDGDEIDGYLEDHFQSGNEVHVPPGDYDWNGGGLGGDYSNAALIGDGEPGAVRFHHPEGEYRYNAVRAQSGEVRLENITIRGATGGEEAKLRAEARDEDARMVLDKVWLPDGVVDGDDAVGLYVGADHAGTIEFIDCYVEGFSDNGLYASGPGAGFDDAEDGRVIVEGGLYKNNNISNLRLGSSNSVAREVTLVHDGPSPPNDGVWNQRNLRIRQPGENIVVEDCDIYHSVDSYYPVDMSSQFSGGSGVIRNTRIYTNSSSMAIGNHGDGWSAENVHLTGDGSFDIGIEATGTVTGSDAQQATDKPRIPIHTYAGRDGETTSSDGGDDLPDMDPHLVSFVSTEDAGEATYEFAADGPVVPVSDSPYSSPSGNEVRATSNFTVEAGDDGVHNVSGYTGNGYGDAYEVYGQVTDVTVDNADWMWIELDGSEVSEDELVAQTAADDGGDADDGLPNAIVIDGSDTDSSSTYSFEVSGEIRQSEELTSTPSNASAWDSLASNVSNGKVLGIVRDGVDGYRYSGTVTSMQVCGDATVEFETQE
;
A
#
# COMPACT_ATOMS: atom_id res chain seq x y z
N MET A 1 -5.38 28.03 31.24
CA MET A 1 -4.54 29.22 30.98
C MET A 1 -4.28 29.20 29.48
N ALA A 2 -4.54 30.29 28.77
CA ALA A 2 -4.32 30.34 27.32
C ALA A 2 -2.83 30.10 27.01
N ASP A 3 -2.56 29.28 26.00
CA ASP A 3 -1.22 28.93 25.54
C ASP A 3 -0.52 30.21 25.03
N PRO A 4 0.65 30.60 25.59
CA PRO A 4 1.39 31.77 25.15
C PRO A 4 1.98 31.66 23.73
N ASN A 5 1.89 30.50 23.06
CA ASN A 5 2.35 30.30 21.69
C ASN A 5 1.27 30.54 20.61
N ASP A 6 0.04 30.92 20.98
CA ASP A 6 -1.02 31.30 20.03
C ASP A 6 -0.93 32.78 19.58
N ALA A 7 0.23 33.42 19.75
CA ALA A 7 0.44 34.82 19.40
C ALA A 7 0.65 35.01 17.89
N ALA A 8 -0.48 35.08 17.18
CA ALA A 8 -0.63 35.69 15.86
C ALA A 8 0.06 34.97 14.68
N GLU A 9 -0.55 33.88 14.21
CA GLU A 9 -0.56 33.58 12.77
C GLU A 9 -1.31 34.71 12.05
N HIS A 10 -0.56 35.77 11.73
CA HIS A 10 -1.01 36.86 10.90
C HIS A 10 -1.28 36.32 9.49
N GLY A 11 -2.58 36.17 9.19
CA GLY A 11 -3.20 36.03 7.88
C GLY A 11 -2.29 35.76 6.68
N SER A 12 -2.50 34.60 6.06
CA SER A 12 -2.22 34.40 4.65
C SER A 12 -2.64 35.65 3.86
N PRO A 13 -1.83 36.13 2.90
CA PRO A 13 -2.15 37.33 2.17
C PRO A 13 -3.48 37.10 1.45
N GLY A 14 -4.52 37.80 1.90
CA GLY A 14 -5.83 37.76 1.29
C GLY A 14 -5.70 38.06 -0.20
N VAL A 15 -5.88 37.03 -1.03
CA VAL A 15 -5.91 37.17 -2.48
C VAL A 15 -7.21 37.89 -2.82
N ASN A 16 -7.08 39.19 -2.99
CA ASN A 16 -8.18 40.08 -3.35
C ASN A 16 -8.77 39.61 -4.70
N ARG A 17 -10.05 39.23 -4.72
CA ARG A 17 -10.82 38.69 -5.87
C ARG A 17 -11.03 39.71 -7.02
N ARG A 18 -10.05 40.56 -7.35
CA ARG A 18 -10.16 41.58 -8.42
C ARG A 18 -8.99 41.71 -9.38
N SER A 19 -8.07 40.74 -9.45
CA SER A 19 -6.95 40.78 -10.40
C SER A 19 -6.91 39.65 -11.45
N TYR A 20 -7.82 38.67 -11.44
CA TYR A 20 -7.85 37.58 -12.44
C TYR A 20 -8.70 37.90 -13.67
N LEU A 21 -8.36 38.98 -14.36
CA LEU A 21 -8.84 39.25 -15.72
C LEU A 21 -7.81 40.11 -16.45
N LYS A 22 -6.67 39.50 -16.77
CA LYS A 22 -5.73 39.88 -17.85
C LYS A 22 -4.48 38.98 -17.80
N LEU A 23 -4.54 37.82 -18.44
CA LEU A 23 -3.53 37.33 -19.38
C LEU A 23 -4.02 36.03 -20.07
N ALA A 24 -5.19 36.11 -20.69
CA ALA A 24 -5.60 35.14 -21.73
C ALA A 24 -5.62 35.89 -23.05
N SER A 25 -4.46 36.10 -23.66
CA SER A 25 -4.37 36.67 -25.01
C SER A 25 -2.98 36.47 -25.62
N ALA A 26 -2.68 35.25 -26.07
CA ALA A 26 -1.81 35.00 -27.23
C ALA A 26 -1.89 33.53 -27.69
N ALA A 27 -3.10 33.00 -27.92
CA ALA A 27 -3.29 31.85 -28.80
C ALA A 27 -4.03 32.35 -30.04
N GLY A 28 -3.38 32.25 -31.19
CA GLY A 28 -3.90 32.74 -32.47
C GLY A 28 -5.22 32.06 -32.82
N LEU A 29 -6.24 32.87 -33.09
CA LEU A 29 -7.50 32.45 -33.66
C LEU A 29 -7.27 31.87 -35.08
N ALA A 30 -7.27 30.55 -35.20
CA ALA A 30 -7.67 29.87 -36.42
C ALA A 30 -9.09 29.34 -36.19
N VAL A 31 -10.09 30.06 -36.71
CA VAL A 31 -11.48 29.62 -36.75
C VAL A 31 -11.59 28.48 -37.76
N GLY A 32 -11.60 27.25 -37.25
CA GLY A 32 -12.01 26.05 -37.98
C GLY A 32 -13.17 25.41 -37.25
N THR A 33 -14.37 25.51 -37.81
CA THR A 33 -15.53 24.75 -37.37
C THR A 33 -15.25 23.26 -37.61
N THR A 34 -14.94 22.53 -36.54
CA THR A 34 -14.84 21.07 -36.59
C THR A 34 -15.67 20.48 -35.45
N SER A 35 -16.48 19.52 -35.85
CA SER A 35 -17.57 18.88 -35.12
C SER A 35 -17.21 18.42 -33.72
N LEU A 36 -18.17 18.56 -32.79
CA LEU A 36 -18.22 17.78 -31.57
C LEU A 36 -18.22 16.29 -31.92
N LEU A 37 -17.06 15.66 -31.77
CA LEU A 37 -16.95 14.24 -31.46
C LEU A 37 -16.39 14.19 -30.06
N GLY A 38 -17.27 14.02 -29.08
CA GLY A 38 -16.88 13.54 -27.76
C GLY A 38 -16.39 12.12 -27.91
N GLY A 39 -15.10 11.97 -28.19
CA GLY A 39 -14.38 10.77 -27.84
C GLY A 39 -13.89 10.96 -26.42
N THR A 40 -14.32 10.11 -25.51
CA THR A 40 -13.54 9.82 -24.31
C THR A 40 -12.17 9.34 -24.81
N ALA A 41 -11.13 10.17 -24.67
CA ALA A 41 -9.78 9.69 -24.87
C ALA A 41 -9.61 8.50 -23.92
N ALA A 42 -9.17 7.35 -24.45
CA ALA A 42 -8.78 6.23 -23.61
C ALA A 42 -7.66 6.72 -22.68
N ALA A 43 -7.65 6.25 -21.43
CA ALA A 43 -6.54 6.51 -20.53
C ALA A 43 -5.24 6.11 -21.22
N ALA A 44 -4.28 7.02 -21.28
CA ALA A 44 -2.97 6.73 -21.84
C ALA A 44 -2.08 6.26 -20.70
N THR A 45 -1.74 4.97 -20.71
CA THR A 45 -0.64 4.47 -19.88
C THR A 45 0.67 4.89 -20.53
N VAL A 46 1.53 5.57 -19.77
CA VAL A 46 2.85 6.05 -20.18
C VAL A 46 3.88 5.43 -19.24
N ASP A 47 4.84 4.71 -19.79
CA ASP A 47 6.00 4.21 -19.05
C ASP A 47 7.17 5.17 -19.31
N LEU A 48 7.69 5.81 -18.26
CA LEU A 48 8.77 6.79 -18.43
C LEU A 48 10.10 6.14 -18.83
N GLY A 49 10.32 4.86 -18.52
CA GLY A 49 11.47 4.11 -19.00
C GLY A 49 11.43 3.92 -20.52
N ASP A 50 10.25 3.63 -21.07
CA ASP A 50 10.02 3.57 -22.53
C ASP A 50 10.19 4.94 -23.20
N GLU A 51 9.90 6.03 -22.49
CA GLU A 51 10.14 7.42 -22.93
C GLU A 51 11.61 7.85 -22.76
N GLY A 52 12.46 7.00 -22.16
CA GLY A 52 13.91 7.17 -22.07
C GLY A 52 14.43 7.72 -20.74
N LEU A 53 13.63 7.70 -19.67
CA LEU A 53 14.08 8.01 -18.32
C LEU A 53 15.00 6.90 -17.81
N GLU A 54 16.24 7.25 -17.44
CA GLU A 54 17.22 6.32 -16.85
C GLU A 54 17.49 6.69 -15.37
N ASP A 55 17.91 5.71 -14.57
CA ASP A 55 18.36 5.94 -13.18
C ASP A 55 19.45 7.02 -13.11
N GLY A 56 19.29 7.98 -12.20
CA GLY A 56 20.16 9.15 -12.06
C GLY A 56 19.77 10.37 -12.91
N ASP A 57 18.74 10.28 -13.75
CA ASP A 57 18.28 11.41 -14.58
C ASP A 57 17.49 12.46 -13.78
N GLU A 58 17.39 13.67 -14.34
CA GLU A 58 16.45 14.70 -13.88
C GLU A 58 15.04 14.40 -14.40
N ILE A 59 14.08 14.21 -13.49
CA ILE A 59 12.73 13.75 -13.85
C ILE A 59 11.74 14.89 -14.19
N ASP A 60 12.05 16.14 -13.81
CA ASP A 60 11.13 17.29 -13.92
C ASP A 60 10.47 17.41 -15.30
N GLY A 61 11.25 17.31 -16.38
CA GLY A 61 10.74 17.42 -17.76
C GLY A 61 9.79 16.29 -18.16
N TYR A 62 10.07 15.05 -17.73
CA TYR A 62 9.20 13.91 -17.99
C TYR A 62 7.86 14.05 -17.26
N LEU A 63 7.89 14.52 -16.01
CA LEU A 63 6.66 14.80 -15.26
C LEU A 63 5.85 15.93 -15.93
N GLU A 64 6.51 17.01 -16.35
CA GLU A 64 5.84 18.12 -17.06
C GLU A 64 5.17 17.67 -18.37
N ASP A 65 5.81 16.78 -19.13
CA ASP A 65 5.30 16.32 -20.42
C ASP A 65 4.21 15.25 -20.27
N HIS A 66 4.32 14.36 -19.28
CA HIS A 66 3.52 13.14 -19.21
C HIS A 66 2.50 13.06 -18.06
N PHE A 67 2.77 13.68 -16.90
CA PHE A 67 1.78 13.71 -15.80
C PHE A 67 0.69 14.73 -16.11
N GLN A 68 -0.33 14.27 -16.83
CA GLN A 68 -1.41 15.07 -17.39
C GLN A 68 -2.76 14.40 -17.12
N SER A 69 -3.85 15.18 -17.24
CA SER A 69 -5.21 14.64 -17.07
C SER A 69 -5.52 13.51 -18.06
N GLY A 70 -6.01 12.38 -17.56
CA GLY A 70 -6.30 11.19 -18.35
C GLY A 70 -5.13 10.21 -18.50
N ASN A 71 -3.94 10.54 -18.00
CA ASN A 71 -2.78 9.68 -18.10
C ASN A 71 -2.54 8.89 -16.82
N GLU A 72 -2.10 7.65 -16.98
CA GLU A 72 -1.48 6.85 -15.93
C GLU A 72 0.01 6.75 -16.25
N VAL A 73 0.86 7.29 -15.40
CA VAL A 73 2.30 7.43 -15.66
C VAL A 73 3.06 6.52 -14.71
N HIS A 74 3.79 5.58 -15.26
CA HIS A 74 4.66 4.65 -14.54
C HIS A 74 6.10 5.17 -14.53
N VAL A 75 6.70 5.20 -13.35
CA VAL A 75 8.10 5.58 -13.13
C VAL A 75 8.87 4.33 -12.76
N PRO A 76 9.86 3.89 -13.54
CA PRO A 76 10.64 2.71 -13.20
C PRO A 76 11.39 2.89 -11.86
N PRO A 77 11.80 1.80 -11.19
CA PRO A 77 12.66 1.87 -10.00
C PRO A 77 13.94 2.67 -10.27
N GLY A 78 14.29 3.58 -9.36
CA GLY A 78 15.48 4.42 -9.53
C GLY A 78 15.53 5.64 -8.61
N ASP A 79 16.69 6.29 -8.63
CA ASP A 79 17.02 7.51 -7.94
C ASP A 79 17.13 8.66 -8.95
N TYR A 80 16.20 9.61 -8.91
CA TYR A 80 16.08 10.70 -9.89
C TYR A 80 16.32 12.06 -9.27
N ASP A 81 17.09 12.93 -9.93
CA ASP A 81 17.18 14.33 -9.55
C ASP A 81 15.82 15.00 -9.76
N TRP A 82 15.35 15.77 -8.77
CA TRP A 82 14.06 16.45 -8.86
C TRP A 82 14.09 17.87 -8.30
N ASN A 83 14.01 18.86 -9.18
CA ASN A 83 14.10 20.28 -8.83
C ASN A 83 12.76 20.91 -8.45
N GLY A 84 11.73 20.09 -8.24
CA GLY A 84 10.40 20.52 -7.81
C GLY A 84 9.42 20.84 -8.93
N GLY A 85 9.74 20.50 -10.19
CA GLY A 85 8.89 20.66 -11.37
C GLY A 85 7.96 19.47 -11.63
N GLY A 86 6.99 19.68 -12.52
CA GLY A 86 6.14 18.62 -13.08
C GLY A 86 5.02 18.04 -12.21
N LEU A 87 5.11 18.07 -10.88
CA LEU A 87 4.02 17.59 -10.00
C LEU A 87 2.89 18.61 -9.84
N GLY A 88 3.24 19.89 -9.72
CA GLY A 88 2.29 20.95 -9.38
C GLY A 88 1.27 21.20 -10.48
N GLY A 89 -0.01 21.00 -10.19
CA GLY A 89 -1.07 21.18 -11.17
C GLY A 89 -2.45 20.79 -10.69
N ASP A 90 -3.38 20.99 -11.61
CA ASP A 90 -4.80 20.71 -11.44
C ASP A 90 -5.17 19.65 -12.50
N TYR A 91 -5.57 18.47 -12.05
CA TYR A 91 -5.70 17.27 -12.87
C TYR A 91 -7.09 16.65 -12.79
N SER A 92 -7.39 15.74 -13.72
CA SER A 92 -8.58 14.90 -13.65
C SER A 92 -8.28 13.53 -14.25
N ASN A 93 -8.62 12.46 -13.52
CA ASN A 93 -8.34 11.07 -13.91
C ASN A 93 -6.87 10.86 -14.28
N ALA A 94 -5.96 11.17 -13.35
CA ALA A 94 -4.51 11.08 -13.57
C ALA A 94 -3.84 10.24 -12.49
N ALA A 95 -2.82 9.48 -12.83
CA ALA A 95 -2.02 8.74 -11.85
C ALA A 95 -0.53 8.87 -12.16
N LEU A 96 0.29 9.01 -11.11
CA LEU A 96 1.73 8.87 -11.16
C LEU A 96 2.12 7.75 -10.18
N ILE A 97 2.67 6.67 -10.72
CA ILE A 97 2.87 5.40 -10.02
C ILE A 97 4.35 5.05 -10.13
N GLY A 98 5.01 4.88 -8.99
CA GLY A 98 6.35 4.31 -8.93
C GLY A 98 6.28 2.78 -8.99
N ASP A 99 7.01 2.18 -9.92
CA ASP A 99 7.07 0.73 -10.06
C ASP A 99 7.99 0.09 -9.01
N GLY A 100 7.81 -1.22 -8.81
CA GLY A 100 8.58 -2.02 -7.87
C GLY A 100 8.13 -1.87 -6.41
N GLU A 101 8.98 -2.31 -5.49
CA GLU A 101 8.69 -2.32 -4.06
C GLU A 101 8.52 -0.90 -3.47
N PRO A 102 7.81 -0.77 -2.32
CA PRO A 102 7.71 0.49 -1.59
C PRO A 102 9.05 1.18 -1.36
N GLY A 103 9.21 2.39 -1.92
CA GLY A 103 10.43 3.19 -1.82
C GLY A 103 11.50 2.89 -2.87
N ALA A 104 11.17 2.12 -3.92
CA ALA A 104 12.04 1.86 -5.07
C ALA A 104 12.22 3.09 -5.98
N VAL A 105 11.24 4.00 -6.03
CA VAL A 105 11.29 5.25 -6.80
C VAL A 105 11.55 6.44 -5.89
N ARG A 106 12.65 7.16 -6.15
CA ARG A 106 13.14 8.23 -5.27
C ARG A 106 13.40 9.51 -6.04
N PHE A 107 12.72 10.58 -5.65
CA PHE A 107 12.94 11.92 -6.17
C PHE A 107 13.83 12.71 -5.21
N HIS A 108 15.04 13.06 -5.64
CA HIS A 108 16.01 13.81 -4.85
C HIS A 108 15.80 15.31 -5.01
N HIS A 109 15.11 15.91 -4.03
CA HIS A 109 15.03 17.35 -3.94
C HIS A 109 16.32 17.94 -3.38
N PRO A 110 16.88 19.01 -3.97
CA PRO A 110 18.05 19.67 -3.41
C PRO A 110 17.81 20.13 -1.96
N GLU A 111 18.72 19.77 -1.06
CA GLU A 111 18.60 20.08 0.37
C GLU A 111 18.54 21.60 0.63
N GLY A 112 17.58 22.02 1.45
CA GLY A 112 17.35 23.43 1.80
C GLY A 112 16.70 24.27 0.71
N GLU A 113 16.48 23.71 -0.49
CA GLU A 113 15.64 24.36 -1.48
C GLU A 113 14.16 24.20 -1.13
N TYR A 114 13.38 25.14 -1.66
CA TYR A 114 11.95 25.21 -1.46
C TYR A 114 11.21 25.32 -2.79
N ARG A 115 10.23 24.43 -2.97
CA ARG A 115 9.29 24.45 -4.10
C ARG A 115 7.89 24.08 -3.64
N TYR A 116 6.96 25.02 -3.85
CA TYR A 116 5.55 24.77 -3.60
C TYR A 116 4.97 23.83 -4.65
N ASN A 117 4.78 22.56 -4.27
CA ASN A 117 4.11 21.58 -5.10
C ASN A 117 2.70 21.33 -4.58
N ALA A 118 1.73 21.58 -5.44
CA ALA A 118 0.33 21.36 -5.12
C ALA A 118 -0.34 20.55 -6.22
N VAL A 119 -0.69 19.31 -5.91
CA VAL A 119 -1.34 18.36 -6.80
C VAL A 119 -2.81 18.32 -6.46
N ARG A 120 -3.67 18.63 -7.42
CA ARG A 120 -5.10 18.78 -7.14
C ARG A 120 -5.95 17.95 -8.06
N ALA A 121 -6.81 17.12 -7.48
CA ALA A 121 -7.93 16.53 -8.20
C ALA A 121 -8.99 17.61 -8.42
N GLN A 122 -9.09 18.13 -9.64
CA GLN A 122 -10.23 18.97 -10.02
C GLN A 122 -11.49 18.12 -10.18
N SER A 123 -11.39 16.96 -10.82
CA SER A 123 -12.52 16.04 -11.00
C SER A 123 -12.04 14.61 -11.19
N GLY A 124 -12.88 13.62 -10.93
CA GLY A 124 -12.48 12.21 -10.99
C GLY A 124 -11.39 11.90 -9.97
N GLU A 125 -10.58 10.89 -10.25
CA GLU A 125 -9.53 10.46 -9.33
C GLU A 125 -8.14 10.98 -9.76
N VAL A 126 -7.33 11.42 -8.81
CA VAL A 126 -5.91 11.71 -9.02
C VAL A 126 -5.08 10.95 -7.99
N ARG A 127 -4.08 10.19 -8.44
CA ARG A 127 -3.28 9.31 -7.58
C ARG A 127 -1.79 9.62 -7.67
N LEU A 128 -1.11 9.61 -6.53
CA LEU A 128 0.34 9.52 -6.41
C LEU A 128 0.65 8.25 -5.62
N GLU A 129 1.40 7.32 -6.21
CA GLU A 129 1.61 5.98 -5.63
C GLU A 129 3.09 5.61 -5.63
N ASN A 130 3.59 5.10 -4.50
CA ASN A 130 4.96 4.58 -4.35
C ASN A 130 6.06 5.56 -4.77
N ILE A 131 6.06 6.76 -4.18
CA ILE A 131 7.05 7.81 -4.47
C ILE A 131 7.70 8.26 -3.17
N THR A 132 9.02 8.16 -3.10
CA THR A 132 9.79 8.75 -2.01
C THR A 132 10.38 10.09 -2.44
N ILE A 133 10.06 11.18 -1.75
CA ILE A 133 10.65 12.50 -2.00
C ILE A 133 11.70 12.80 -0.94
N ARG A 134 12.97 12.72 -1.35
CA ARG A 134 14.15 12.95 -0.54
C ARG A 134 14.52 14.43 -0.44
N GLY A 135 15.47 14.72 0.43
CA GLY A 135 16.01 16.05 0.69
C GLY A 135 15.26 16.79 1.79
N ALA A 136 15.97 17.23 2.82
CA ALA A 136 15.40 18.09 3.85
C ALA A 136 14.98 19.42 3.22
N THR A 137 13.75 19.85 3.48
CA THR A 137 13.21 21.09 2.87
C THR A 137 13.63 22.32 3.67
N GLY A 138 13.89 23.42 2.96
CA GLY A 138 13.99 24.74 3.56
C GLY A 138 12.71 25.55 3.39
N GLY A 139 12.58 26.69 4.09
CA GLY A 139 11.45 27.62 3.95
C GLY A 139 10.28 27.41 4.92
N GLU A 140 9.18 28.15 4.70
CA GLU A 140 8.03 28.33 5.62
C GLU A 140 6.73 27.59 5.18
N GLU A 141 6.78 26.67 4.21
CA GLU A 141 5.59 26.08 3.56
C GLU A 141 5.65 24.54 3.49
N ALA A 142 4.63 23.90 2.90
CA ALA A 142 4.55 22.44 2.84
C ALA A 142 5.45 21.81 1.75
N LYS A 143 6.08 20.67 2.04
CA LYS A 143 6.84 19.86 1.05
C LYS A 143 5.95 19.41 -0.10
N LEU A 144 4.73 18.97 0.22
CA LEU A 144 3.72 18.59 -0.75
C LEU A 144 2.31 18.98 -0.26
N ARG A 145 1.56 19.68 -1.10
CA ARG A 145 0.13 19.91 -0.92
C ARG A 145 -0.66 18.98 -1.85
N ALA A 146 -1.73 18.40 -1.32
CA ALA A 146 -2.66 17.60 -2.08
C ALA A 146 -4.11 17.83 -1.65
N GLU A 147 -5.03 17.88 -2.62
CA GLU A 147 -6.46 18.11 -2.35
C GLU A 147 -7.36 17.72 -3.51
N ALA A 148 -8.66 17.63 -3.24
CA ALA A 148 -9.73 17.35 -4.18
C ALA A 148 -10.71 18.52 -4.11
N ARG A 149 -10.85 19.27 -5.21
CA ARG A 149 -11.54 20.58 -5.22
C ARG A 149 -13.03 20.51 -5.54
N ASP A 150 -13.45 19.51 -6.30
CA ASP A 150 -14.88 19.23 -6.49
C ASP A 150 -15.35 18.18 -5.47
N GLU A 151 -16.62 18.26 -5.07
CA GLU A 151 -17.24 17.35 -4.08
C GLU A 151 -17.18 15.87 -4.47
N ASP A 152 -17.16 15.59 -5.78
CA ASP A 152 -17.07 14.24 -6.35
C ASP A 152 -15.63 13.85 -6.73
N ALA A 153 -14.63 14.72 -6.51
CA ALA A 153 -13.24 14.44 -6.82
C ALA A 153 -12.59 13.60 -5.70
N ARG A 154 -11.65 12.73 -6.10
CA ARG A 154 -10.88 11.88 -5.20
C ARG A 154 -9.39 12.12 -5.41
N MET A 155 -8.65 12.32 -4.33
CA MET A 155 -7.20 12.39 -4.32
C MET A 155 -6.64 11.20 -3.51
N VAL A 156 -5.66 10.48 -4.04
CA VAL A 156 -5.04 9.35 -3.34
C VAL A 156 -3.53 9.58 -3.28
N LEU A 157 -2.98 9.48 -2.08
CA LEU A 157 -1.54 9.39 -1.84
C LEU A 157 -1.30 8.04 -1.18
N ASP A 158 -0.76 7.09 -1.95
CA ASP A 158 -0.46 5.75 -1.47
C ASP A 158 1.06 5.56 -1.44
N LYS A 159 1.64 5.22 -0.28
CA LYS A 159 3.09 5.06 -0.10
C LYS A 159 3.90 6.27 -0.57
N VAL A 160 3.40 7.48 -0.30
CA VAL A 160 4.16 8.72 -0.51
C VAL A 160 5.01 8.99 0.74
N TRP A 161 6.33 8.97 0.57
CA TRP A 161 7.28 8.98 1.70
C TRP A 161 8.16 10.22 1.72
N LEU A 162 8.19 10.90 2.87
CA LEU A 162 8.93 12.13 3.16
C LEU A 162 9.84 11.93 4.39
N PRO A 163 11.00 11.26 4.24
CA PRO A 163 11.81 10.81 5.39
C PRO A 163 12.77 11.87 5.97
N ASP A 164 13.07 12.94 5.22
CA ASP A 164 14.23 13.80 5.50
C ASP A 164 13.89 15.11 6.21
N GLY A 165 12.60 15.39 6.48
CA GLY A 165 12.17 16.52 7.30
C GLY A 165 12.60 17.90 6.80
N VAL A 166 13.07 18.74 7.73
CA VAL A 166 13.50 20.12 7.48
C VAL A 166 14.98 20.35 7.77
N VAL A 167 15.55 21.36 7.10
CA VAL A 167 16.87 21.89 7.43
C VAL A 167 16.82 22.58 8.81
N ASP A 168 17.92 22.46 9.56
CA ASP A 168 18.00 23.02 10.92
C ASP A 168 17.76 24.54 10.93
N GLY A 169 16.72 24.96 11.64
CA GLY A 169 16.31 26.36 11.78
C GLY A 169 15.22 26.83 10.81
N ASP A 170 14.73 25.97 9.92
CA ASP A 170 13.60 26.26 9.02
C ASP A 170 12.28 25.63 9.51
N ASP A 171 11.16 26.19 9.05
CA ASP A 171 9.80 25.90 9.52
C ASP A 171 8.90 25.33 8.41
N ALA A 172 8.74 24.01 8.30
CA ALA A 172 7.94 23.44 7.20
C ALA A 172 6.93 22.39 7.65
N VAL A 173 5.93 22.19 6.80
CA VAL A 173 4.94 21.11 6.89
C VAL A 173 5.34 19.99 5.93
N GLY A 174 5.09 18.73 6.29
CA GLY A 174 5.29 17.61 5.36
C GLY A 174 4.23 17.60 4.27
N LEU A 175 3.05 17.09 4.62
CA LEU A 175 1.87 17.00 3.78
C LEU A 175 0.80 18.01 4.22
N TYR A 176 0.19 18.71 3.26
CA TYR A 176 -0.84 19.71 3.54
C TYR A 176 -2.11 19.51 2.70
N VAL A 177 -3.27 19.60 3.35
CA VAL A 177 -4.59 19.67 2.71
C VAL A 177 -5.16 21.07 2.93
N GLY A 178 -5.43 21.78 1.83
CA GLY A 178 -5.93 23.15 1.88
C GLY A 178 -7.39 23.26 2.29
N ALA A 179 -7.80 24.49 2.63
CA ALA A 179 -9.19 24.78 3.04
C ALA A 179 -10.21 24.50 1.93
N ASP A 180 -9.85 24.74 0.67
CA ASP A 180 -10.66 24.54 -0.53
C ASP A 180 -10.82 23.06 -0.95
N HIS A 181 -10.37 22.12 -0.11
CA HIS A 181 -10.65 20.69 -0.29
C HIS A 181 -12.13 20.40 0.01
N ALA A 182 -12.88 20.00 -1.01
CA ALA A 182 -14.32 19.70 -0.94
C ALA A 182 -14.65 18.21 -1.15
N GLY A 183 -13.77 17.48 -1.85
CA GLY A 183 -13.97 16.08 -2.21
C GLY A 183 -13.53 15.11 -1.11
N THR A 184 -12.91 14.00 -1.51
CA THR A 184 -12.26 13.05 -0.60
C THR A 184 -10.77 12.94 -0.90
N ILE A 185 -9.95 12.90 0.15
CA ILE A 185 -8.53 12.57 0.05
C ILE A 185 -8.18 11.38 0.95
N GLU A 186 -7.41 10.45 0.41
CA GLU A 186 -6.90 9.27 1.08
C GLU A 186 -5.37 9.32 1.16
N PHE A 187 -4.85 9.12 2.37
CA PHE A 187 -3.43 8.88 2.63
C PHE A 187 -3.30 7.43 3.09
N ILE A 188 -2.69 6.60 2.27
CA ILE A 188 -2.55 5.16 2.48
C ILE A 188 -1.06 4.86 2.67
N ASP A 189 -0.69 4.30 3.81
CA ASP A 189 0.68 3.89 4.14
C ASP A 189 1.79 4.91 3.81
N CYS A 190 1.46 6.19 4.00
CA CYS A 190 2.40 7.29 3.86
C CYS A 190 3.41 7.29 5.02
N TYR A 191 4.59 7.85 4.76
CA TYR A 191 5.62 8.04 5.77
C TYR A 191 6.03 9.50 5.81
N VAL A 192 5.97 10.14 6.98
CA VAL A 192 6.41 11.53 7.15
C VAL A 192 7.19 11.68 8.45
N GLU A 193 8.46 12.09 8.38
CA GLU A 193 9.29 12.33 9.56
C GLU A 193 10.01 13.67 9.56
N GLY A 194 10.15 14.24 10.77
CA GLY A 194 11.16 15.25 11.03
C GLY A 194 10.80 16.66 10.56
N PHE A 195 9.52 16.99 10.43
CA PHE A 195 9.10 18.35 10.12
C PHE A 195 8.98 19.22 11.37
N SER A 196 9.44 20.47 11.27
CA SER A 196 9.35 21.48 12.34
C SER A 196 7.93 22.01 12.54
N ASP A 197 7.01 21.82 11.59
CA ASP A 197 5.58 22.00 11.79
C ASP A 197 4.86 20.64 11.86
N ASN A 198 3.73 20.47 11.16
CA ASN A 198 2.97 19.22 11.14
C ASN A 198 3.58 18.23 10.12
N GLY A 199 3.52 16.94 10.45
CA GLY A 199 3.76 15.87 9.48
C GLY A 199 2.67 15.88 8.41
N LEU A 200 1.42 15.61 8.82
CA LEU A 200 0.23 15.81 7.99
C LEU A 200 -0.68 16.90 8.59
N TYR A 201 -0.77 18.04 7.92
CA TYR A 201 -1.73 19.09 8.20
C TYR A 201 -2.98 18.89 7.34
N ALA A 202 -4.00 18.24 7.87
CA ALA A 202 -5.27 17.99 7.18
C ALA A 202 -6.49 18.54 7.92
N SER A 203 -6.30 19.52 8.81
CA SER A 203 -7.41 20.23 9.47
C SER A 203 -7.85 21.52 8.77
N GLY A 204 -7.19 21.90 7.67
CA GLY A 204 -7.56 23.07 6.86
C GLY A 204 -9.01 23.09 6.39
N PRO A 205 -9.56 21.97 5.86
CA PRO A 205 -10.90 21.95 5.27
C PRO A 205 -12.04 22.20 6.28
N GLY A 206 -11.86 21.81 7.54
CA GLY A 206 -12.85 22.03 8.61
C GLY A 206 -12.73 23.39 9.31
N ALA A 207 -11.85 24.28 8.86
CA ALA A 207 -11.61 25.56 9.52
C ALA A 207 -12.75 26.57 9.28
N GLY A 208 -12.87 27.58 10.14
CA GLY A 208 -13.83 28.67 9.97
C GLY A 208 -13.44 29.73 8.92
N PHE A 209 -12.72 29.36 7.86
CA PHE A 209 -12.34 30.28 6.78
C PHE A 209 -13.49 30.47 5.78
N ASP A 210 -13.45 31.57 5.01
CA ASP A 210 -14.49 31.87 4.01
C ASP A 210 -14.46 30.91 2.80
N ASP A 211 -13.38 30.13 2.66
CA ASP A 211 -13.09 29.18 1.58
C ASP A 211 -12.88 27.74 2.08
N ALA A 212 -13.26 27.45 3.33
CA ALA A 212 -13.24 26.11 3.87
C ALA A 212 -14.47 25.31 3.40
N GLU A 213 -14.24 24.17 2.74
CA GLU A 213 -15.29 23.38 2.10
C GLU A 213 -15.62 22.05 2.81
N ASP A 214 -14.98 21.76 3.95
CA ASP A 214 -15.25 20.59 4.81
C ASP A 214 -15.12 19.22 4.13
N GLY A 215 -14.26 19.11 3.10
CA GLY A 215 -14.01 17.85 2.40
C GLY A 215 -13.38 16.78 3.30
N ARG A 216 -13.63 15.52 2.95
CA ARG A 216 -13.34 14.35 3.79
C ARG A 216 -11.88 13.91 3.68
N VAL A 217 -11.22 13.72 4.83
CA VAL A 217 -9.85 13.21 4.92
C VAL A 217 -9.84 11.80 5.50
N ILE A 218 -9.22 10.86 4.81
CA ILE A 218 -9.01 9.49 5.27
C ILE A 218 -7.51 9.24 5.36
N VAL A 219 -7.05 8.75 6.50
CA VAL A 219 -5.67 8.31 6.74
C VAL A 219 -5.74 6.86 7.19
N GLU A 220 -5.17 5.96 6.39
CA GLU A 220 -5.16 4.52 6.60
C GLU A 220 -3.71 4.04 6.65
N GLY A 221 -3.30 3.53 7.82
CA GLY A 221 -1.93 3.05 8.02
C GLY A 221 -0.87 4.15 8.05
N GLY A 222 0.36 3.79 7.70
CA GLY A 222 1.51 4.69 7.62
C GLY A 222 2.20 5.04 8.95
N LEU A 223 3.34 5.73 8.82
CA LEU A 223 4.14 6.25 9.93
C LEU A 223 4.22 7.77 9.88
N TYR A 224 3.87 8.43 10.97
CA TYR A 224 4.11 9.85 11.14
C TYR A 224 4.94 10.04 12.41
N LYS A 225 6.18 10.51 12.24
CA LYS A 225 7.19 10.41 13.30
C LYS A 225 7.93 11.72 13.54
N ASN A 226 8.13 12.07 14.81
CA ASN A 226 8.99 13.19 15.23
C ASN A 226 8.70 14.51 14.50
N ASN A 227 7.44 14.78 14.17
CA ASN A 227 6.98 16.06 13.65
C ASN A 227 6.47 16.94 14.78
N ASN A 228 6.88 18.21 14.77
CA ASN A 228 6.75 19.03 15.96
C ASN A 228 5.33 19.46 16.29
N ILE A 229 4.62 20.19 15.42
CA ILE A 229 3.32 20.75 15.82
C ILE A 229 2.29 19.62 15.95
N SER A 230 2.29 18.67 15.02
CA SER A 230 1.72 17.34 15.25
C SER A 230 2.19 16.34 14.19
N ASN A 231 2.21 15.06 14.52
CA ASN A 231 2.37 14.01 13.51
C ASN A 231 1.18 13.97 12.54
N LEU A 232 -0.04 13.99 13.08
CA LEU A 232 -1.27 14.02 12.31
C LEU A 232 -2.25 15.06 12.84
N ARG A 233 -2.79 15.91 11.96
CA ARG A 233 -3.78 16.94 12.29
C ARG A 233 -5.05 16.80 11.46
N LEU A 234 -6.19 16.60 12.11
CA LEU A 234 -7.51 16.47 11.48
C LEU A 234 -8.49 17.54 11.95
N GLY A 235 -9.58 17.74 11.20
CA GLY A 235 -10.61 18.70 11.58
C GLY A 235 -11.86 18.77 10.72
N SER A 236 -11.91 18.22 9.50
CA SER A 236 -13.14 18.20 8.71
C SER A 236 -14.05 17.03 9.07
N SER A 237 -15.33 17.17 8.75
CA SER A 237 -16.35 16.17 9.04
C SER A 237 -16.09 14.84 8.33
N ASN A 238 -16.49 13.74 8.97
CA ASN A 238 -16.34 12.36 8.48
C ASN A 238 -14.89 11.93 8.20
N SER A 239 -13.92 12.67 8.75
CA SER A 239 -12.51 12.30 8.64
C SER A 239 -12.22 11.04 9.44
N VAL A 240 -11.31 10.22 8.91
CA VAL A 240 -10.92 8.95 9.51
C VAL A 240 -9.40 8.92 9.67
N ALA A 241 -8.94 8.54 10.85
CA ALA A 241 -7.60 8.02 11.06
C ALA A 241 -7.77 6.57 11.53
N ARG A 242 -7.48 5.63 10.65
CA ARG A 242 -7.55 4.21 10.96
C ARG A 242 -6.14 3.67 10.91
N GLU A 243 -5.78 2.90 11.94
CA GLU A 243 -4.64 1.99 11.83
C GLU A 243 -3.26 2.69 11.66
N VAL A 244 -3.21 3.97 12.04
CA VAL A 244 -2.04 4.83 11.87
C VAL A 244 -1.05 4.66 13.01
N THR A 245 0.25 4.63 12.70
CA THR A 245 1.33 4.67 13.70
C THR A 245 1.88 6.09 13.85
N LEU A 246 1.72 6.67 15.03
CA LEU A 246 2.14 8.03 15.38
C LEU A 246 3.23 7.98 16.46
N VAL A 247 4.44 8.44 16.13
CA VAL A 247 5.62 8.22 16.98
C VAL A 247 6.30 9.52 17.40
N HIS A 248 6.49 9.65 18.70
CA HIS A 248 7.45 10.57 19.33
C HIS A 248 8.36 9.77 20.25
N ASP A 249 9.48 9.31 19.68
CA ASP A 249 10.55 8.59 20.39
C ASP A 249 11.77 9.48 20.68
N GLY A 250 11.77 10.72 20.17
CA GLY A 250 12.82 11.71 20.35
C GLY A 250 12.35 13.14 20.09
N PRO A 251 13.27 14.12 20.20
CA PRO A 251 12.96 15.51 19.87
C PRO A 251 12.75 15.67 18.35
N SER A 252 11.71 16.41 17.97
CA SER A 252 11.53 16.94 16.61
C SER A 252 12.45 18.14 16.36
N PRO A 253 12.60 18.61 15.11
CA PRO A 253 13.00 19.98 14.86
C PRO A 253 12.03 20.96 15.53
N PRO A 254 12.49 22.08 16.12
CA PRO A 254 11.59 23.07 16.70
C PRO A 254 10.93 23.93 15.62
N ASN A 255 9.74 24.48 15.91
CA ASN A 255 9.06 25.50 15.12
C ASN A 255 9.37 26.85 15.75
N ASP A 256 10.00 27.79 15.06
CA ASP A 256 10.35 29.09 15.65
C ASP A 256 11.11 28.96 17.00
N GLY A 257 11.89 27.89 17.16
CA GLY A 257 12.63 27.56 18.39
C GLY A 257 11.78 26.94 19.52
N VAL A 258 10.54 26.54 19.25
CA VAL A 258 9.60 25.94 20.21
C VAL A 258 9.33 24.47 19.88
N TRP A 259 9.47 23.60 20.88
CA TRP A 259 8.98 22.22 20.84
C TRP A 259 7.55 22.14 21.37
N ASN A 260 6.66 21.57 20.57
CA ASN A 260 5.23 21.48 20.83
C ASN A 260 4.63 20.17 20.27
N GLN A 261 5.40 19.09 20.45
CA GLN A 261 5.16 17.72 19.97
C GLN A 261 3.81 17.15 20.44
N ARG A 262 2.90 16.90 19.48
CA ARG A 262 1.65 16.15 19.68
C ARG A 262 1.57 15.02 18.66
N ASN A 263 1.10 13.83 19.03
CA ASN A 263 0.96 12.77 18.03
C ASN A 263 -0.25 13.08 17.14
N LEU A 264 -1.45 12.98 17.70
CA LEU A 264 -2.69 13.31 17.00
C LEU A 264 -3.23 14.64 17.50
N ARG A 265 -3.67 15.49 16.58
CA ARG A 265 -4.32 16.76 16.90
C ARG A 265 -5.65 16.90 16.18
N ILE A 266 -6.74 16.85 16.94
CA ILE A 266 -8.07 17.24 16.47
C ILE A 266 -8.21 18.74 16.70
N ARG A 267 -8.13 19.50 15.60
CA ARG A 267 -8.04 20.96 15.67
C ARG A 267 -9.35 21.66 15.43
N GLN A 268 -10.18 21.21 14.49
CA GLN A 268 -11.42 21.89 14.10
C GLN A 268 -12.65 21.06 14.50
N PRO A 269 -13.82 21.70 14.69
CA PRO A 269 -15.02 21.04 15.20
C PRO A 269 -15.80 20.30 14.09
N GLY A 270 -15.11 19.46 13.31
CA GLY A 270 -15.75 18.57 12.33
C GLY A 270 -16.65 17.54 13.01
N GLU A 271 -17.68 17.10 12.30
CA GLU A 271 -18.65 16.12 12.81
C GLU A 271 -18.28 14.70 12.40
N ASN A 272 -18.57 13.71 13.25
CA ASN A 272 -18.38 12.29 12.95
C ASN A 272 -16.94 11.90 12.58
N ILE A 273 -15.94 12.45 13.28
CA ILE A 273 -14.54 12.06 13.10
C ILE A 273 -14.29 10.70 13.78
N VAL A 274 -13.61 9.79 13.10
CA VAL A 274 -13.28 8.45 13.64
C VAL A 274 -11.78 8.30 13.74
N VAL A 275 -11.31 7.90 14.92
CA VAL A 275 -9.93 7.46 15.16
C VAL A 275 -10.02 6.04 15.66
N GLU A 276 -9.46 5.07 14.94
CA GLU A 276 -9.61 3.66 15.31
C GLU A 276 -8.37 2.83 15.03
N ASP A 277 -8.11 1.86 15.92
CA ASP A 277 -7.06 0.85 15.74
C ASP A 277 -5.64 1.44 15.54
N CYS A 278 -5.42 2.67 16.01
CA CYS A 278 -4.14 3.38 15.89
C CYS A 278 -3.15 3.03 17.01
N ASP A 279 -1.87 3.23 16.71
CA ASP A 279 -0.77 3.20 17.67
C ASP A 279 -0.20 4.59 17.90
N ILE A 280 -0.24 5.04 19.15
CA ILE A 280 0.28 6.33 19.57
C ILE A 280 1.42 6.09 20.55
N TYR A 281 2.65 6.10 20.04
CA TYR A 281 3.85 5.96 20.84
C TYR A 281 4.43 7.33 21.20
N HIS A 282 4.32 7.74 22.45
CA HIS A 282 4.67 9.08 22.92
C HIS A 282 5.63 9.02 24.12
N SER A 283 6.89 8.65 23.86
CA SER A 283 7.87 8.43 24.93
C SER A 283 8.53 9.69 25.48
N VAL A 284 8.20 10.85 24.92
CA VAL A 284 8.69 12.17 25.34
C VAL A 284 7.74 12.82 26.37
N ASP A 285 8.28 13.69 27.23
CA ASP A 285 7.46 14.58 28.08
C ASP A 285 7.24 15.91 27.36
N SER A 286 6.31 15.92 26.40
CA SER A 286 5.99 17.09 25.59
C SER A 286 4.51 17.08 25.20
N TYR A 287 3.71 18.02 25.72
CA TYR A 287 2.29 18.20 25.36
C TYR A 287 1.46 16.89 25.30
N TYR A 288 0.36 16.86 24.54
CA TYR A 288 -0.61 15.77 24.56
C TYR A 288 -0.27 14.70 23.51
N PRO A 289 -0.38 13.40 23.84
CA PRO A 289 -0.43 12.35 22.82
C PRO A 289 -1.58 12.59 21.85
N VAL A 290 -2.78 12.84 22.35
CA VAL A 290 -3.95 13.29 21.57
C VAL A 290 -4.39 14.67 22.05
N ASP A 291 -4.01 15.71 21.31
CA ASP A 291 -4.48 17.08 21.55
C ASP A 291 -5.86 17.27 20.91
N MET A 292 -6.84 17.57 21.74
CA MET A 292 -8.16 17.98 21.29
C MET A 292 -8.35 19.44 21.69
N SER A 293 -8.16 20.34 20.73
CA SER A 293 -7.97 21.76 21.03
C SER A 293 -9.18 22.37 21.73
N SER A 294 -9.02 22.83 22.98
CA SER A 294 -10.12 23.50 23.70
C SER A 294 -10.50 24.86 23.10
N GLN A 295 -9.66 25.42 22.22
CA GLN A 295 -9.92 26.70 21.55
C GLN A 295 -11.00 26.58 20.47
N PHE A 296 -11.07 25.41 19.84
CA PHE A 296 -11.96 25.11 18.73
C PHE A 296 -12.91 23.96 19.10
N SER A 297 -13.29 23.89 20.39
CA SER A 297 -14.19 22.86 20.91
C SER A 297 -15.53 22.82 20.16
N GLY A 298 -16.02 21.63 19.90
CA GLY A 298 -17.25 21.34 19.18
C GLY A 298 -17.11 20.04 18.39
N GLY A 299 -17.98 19.88 17.40
CA GLY A 299 -17.97 18.70 16.54
C GLY A 299 -18.35 17.43 17.28
N SER A 300 -18.05 16.30 16.65
CA SER A 300 -18.30 14.99 17.24
C SER A 300 -17.33 13.95 16.70
N GLY A 301 -17.11 12.90 17.47
CA GLY A 301 -16.27 11.81 17.04
C GLY A 301 -16.05 10.73 18.08
N VAL A 302 -15.36 9.68 17.66
CA VAL A 302 -15.00 8.54 18.50
C VAL A 302 -13.52 8.21 18.32
N ILE A 303 -12.84 7.97 19.45
CA ILE A 303 -11.51 7.37 19.48
C ILE A 303 -11.68 5.96 20.05
N ARG A 304 -11.42 4.92 19.26
CA ARG A 304 -11.65 3.54 19.69
C ARG A 304 -10.52 2.59 19.39
N ASN A 305 -10.42 1.50 20.16
CA ASN A 305 -9.45 0.44 19.96
C ASN A 305 -8.00 0.93 19.78
N THR A 306 -7.68 2.08 20.38
CA THR A 306 -6.41 2.77 20.14
C THR A 306 -5.46 2.50 21.30
N ARG A 307 -4.21 2.20 20.97
CA ARG A 307 -3.13 1.96 21.94
C ARG A 307 -2.32 3.24 22.10
N ILE A 308 -2.16 3.71 23.33
CA ILE A 308 -1.39 4.91 23.64
C ILE A 308 -0.33 4.58 24.68
N TYR A 309 0.93 4.64 24.28
CA TYR A 309 2.05 4.71 25.21
C TYR A 309 2.39 6.17 25.46
N THR A 310 2.42 6.61 26.72
CA THR A 310 2.75 7.99 27.05
C THR A 310 3.65 8.13 28.27
N ASN A 311 4.68 8.95 28.12
CA ASN A 311 5.50 9.47 29.22
C ASN A 311 5.25 10.96 29.50
N SER A 312 4.27 11.56 28.82
CA SER A 312 3.93 12.96 29.00
C SER A 312 3.15 13.20 30.28
N SER A 313 3.45 14.30 30.95
CA SER A 313 2.68 14.80 32.09
C SER A 313 1.32 15.41 31.68
N SER A 314 1.07 15.64 30.38
CA SER A 314 -0.23 16.08 29.86
C SER A 314 -1.19 14.91 29.74
N MET A 315 -2.50 15.20 29.70
CA MET A 315 -3.55 14.19 29.53
C MET A 315 -3.29 13.33 28.29
N ALA A 316 -3.57 12.03 28.36
CA ALA A 316 -3.43 11.13 27.23
C ALA A 316 -4.35 11.55 26.06
N ILE A 317 -5.59 11.95 26.39
CA ILE A 317 -6.58 12.47 25.44
C ILE A 317 -7.17 13.77 25.99
N GLY A 318 -7.12 14.84 25.20
CA GLY A 318 -7.68 16.15 25.54
C GLY A 318 -9.21 16.20 25.60
N ASN A 319 -9.78 17.40 25.75
CA ASN A 319 -11.22 17.63 25.75
C ASN A 319 -11.61 18.55 24.58
N HIS A 320 -12.57 18.13 23.77
CA HIS A 320 -13.08 18.91 22.64
C HIS A 320 -14.51 19.42 22.80
N GLY A 321 -15.07 19.37 24.01
CA GLY A 321 -16.49 19.63 24.27
C GLY A 321 -17.34 18.36 24.22
N ASP A 322 -18.66 18.55 24.20
CA ASP A 322 -19.64 17.46 24.11
C ASP A 322 -19.61 16.83 22.71
N GLY A 323 -20.04 15.56 22.57
CA GLY A 323 -20.12 14.86 21.27
C GLY A 323 -18.93 13.95 20.97
N TRP A 324 -17.97 13.85 21.89
CA TRP A 324 -16.78 13.02 21.77
C TRP A 324 -16.76 11.88 22.78
N SER A 325 -16.32 10.71 22.33
CA SER A 325 -16.17 9.53 23.17
C SER A 325 -14.87 8.78 22.90
N ALA A 326 -14.38 8.09 23.91
CA ALA A 326 -13.28 7.15 23.84
C ALA A 326 -13.78 5.74 24.23
N GLU A 327 -13.46 4.73 23.44
CA GLU A 327 -13.92 3.35 23.65
C GLU A 327 -12.75 2.38 23.53
N ASN A 328 -12.56 1.48 24.50
CA ASN A 328 -11.51 0.45 24.41
C ASN A 328 -10.10 1.02 24.15
N VAL A 329 -9.71 2.06 24.89
CA VAL A 329 -8.38 2.68 24.78
C VAL A 329 -7.42 1.99 25.75
N HIS A 330 -6.28 1.53 25.23
CA HIS A 330 -5.21 0.93 26.05
C HIS A 330 -4.16 1.99 26.36
N LEU A 331 -3.88 2.21 27.65
CA LEU A 331 -2.92 3.22 28.12
C LEU A 331 -1.74 2.56 28.85
N THR A 332 -0.53 2.85 28.39
CA THR A 332 0.74 2.35 28.92
C THR A 332 1.76 3.49 29.07
N GLY A 333 2.86 3.25 29.79
CA GLY A 333 3.91 4.25 30.06
C GLY A 333 3.85 4.88 31.45
N ASP A 334 4.71 5.86 31.70
CA ASP A 334 4.90 6.51 33.00
C ASP A 334 4.22 7.90 33.11
N GLY A 335 3.51 8.32 32.05
CA GLY A 335 2.85 9.62 31.93
C GLY A 335 1.46 9.69 32.58
N SER A 336 0.69 10.71 32.20
CA SER A 336 -0.71 10.86 32.62
C SER A 336 -1.65 10.05 31.74
N PHE A 337 -2.55 9.30 32.40
CA PHE A 337 -3.62 8.53 31.76
C PHE A 337 -4.98 9.26 31.80
N ASP A 338 -4.98 10.56 32.10
CA ASP A 338 -6.21 11.35 32.12
C ASP A 338 -6.82 11.43 30.70
N ILE A 339 -8.13 11.22 30.61
CA ILE A 339 -8.93 11.37 29.38
C ILE A 339 -9.96 12.48 29.60
N GLY A 340 -10.00 13.46 28.71
CA GLY A 340 -10.84 14.65 28.81
C GLY A 340 -12.26 14.50 28.28
N ILE A 341 -12.57 13.41 27.60
CA ILE A 341 -13.87 13.10 27.00
C ILE A 341 -14.54 11.91 27.69
N GLU A 342 -15.80 11.59 27.34
CA GLU A 342 -16.47 10.40 27.89
C GLU A 342 -15.71 9.14 27.48
N ALA A 343 -15.31 8.31 28.44
CA ALA A 343 -14.49 7.12 28.17
C ALA A 343 -15.15 5.85 28.71
N THR A 344 -15.16 4.80 27.91
CA THR A 344 -15.60 3.46 28.30
C THR A 344 -14.57 2.41 27.89
N GLY A 345 -14.40 1.35 28.69
CA GLY A 345 -13.48 0.26 28.36
C GLY A 345 -11.99 0.63 28.39
N THR A 346 -11.58 1.72 29.05
CA THR A 346 -10.15 2.06 29.18
C THR A 346 -9.40 0.98 29.95
N VAL A 347 -8.29 0.50 29.37
CA VAL A 347 -7.44 -0.56 29.94
C VAL A 347 -6.08 0.04 30.31
N THR A 348 -5.56 -0.30 31.50
CA THR A 348 -4.26 0.18 32.01
C THR A 348 -3.50 -0.95 32.69
N GLY A 349 -2.21 -0.75 32.97
CA GLY A 349 -1.39 -1.73 33.69
C GLY A 349 -1.03 -2.94 32.83
N SER A 350 -0.91 -4.12 33.44
CA SER A 350 -0.48 -5.35 32.74
C SER A 350 -1.46 -5.88 31.70
N ASP A 351 -2.72 -5.45 31.77
CA ASP A 351 -3.77 -5.90 30.87
C ASP A 351 -3.88 -4.99 29.63
N ALA A 352 -3.18 -3.84 29.63
CA ALA A 352 -3.16 -2.94 28.51
C ALA A 352 -2.25 -3.47 27.40
N GLN A 353 -2.73 -3.39 26.15
CA GLN A 353 -1.92 -3.62 24.97
C GLN A 353 -0.96 -2.45 24.79
N GLN A 354 0.28 -2.78 24.45
CA GLN A 354 1.34 -1.81 24.27
C GLN A 354 1.23 -1.19 22.87
N ALA A 355 1.35 0.14 22.76
CA ALA A 355 1.47 0.79 21.47
C ALA A 355 2.80 0.43 20.81
N THR A 356 2.80 0.11 19.52
CA THR A 356 4.02 -0.10 18.72
C THR A 356 4.56 1.22 18.17
N ASP A 357 5.89 1.30 17.98
CA ASP A 357 6.58 2.39 17.28
C ASP A 357 6.89 2.02 15.81
N LYS A 358 6.44 0.85 15.37
CA LYS A 358 6.65 0.34 14.03
C LYS A 358 5.39 0.50 13.18
N PRO A 359 5.52 0.99 11.94
CA PRO A 359 4.41 0.99 11.00
C PRO A 359 4.08 -0.41 10.52
N ARG A 360 2.93 -0.46 9.86
CA ARG A 360 2.36 -1.63 9.19
C ARG A 360 3.22 -2.12 8.04
N ILE A 361 3.41 -1.26 7.03
CA ILE A 361 4.39 -1.52 5.98
C ILE A 361 5.76 -1.17 6.55
N PRO A 362 6.72 -2.12 6.61
CA PRO A 362 8.08 -1.80 6.98
C PRO A 362 8.61 -0.70 6.07
N ILE A 363 8.96 0.44 6.67
CA ILE A 363 9.72 1.44 5.95
C ILE A 363 11.13 0.89 5.89
N HIS A 364 11.54 0.43 4.71
CA HIS A 364 12.89 -0.04 4.49
C HIS A 364 13.85 1.09 4.89
N THR A 365 14.50 0.92 6.03
CA THR A 365 15.47 1.87 6.54
C THR A 365 16.64 1.85 5.59
N TYR A 366 16.77 2.88 4.77
CA TYR A 366 18.08 3.16 4.21
C TYR A 366 19.02 3.47 5.39
N ALA A 367 20.13 2.73 5.43
CA ALA A 367 21.31 2.99 6.26
C ALA A 367 21.88 4.38 5.93
N GLY A 368 21.24 5.41 6.47
CA GLY A 368 21.42 6.79 6.03
C GLY A 368 21.43 7.78 7.18
N ARG A 369 22.02 7.41 8.33
CA ARG A 369 22.51 8.41 9.28
C ARG A 369 23.89 8.09 9.83
N ASP A 370 24.29 6.82 9.86
CA ASP A 370 25.65 6.41 10.18
C ASP A 370 26.06 5.31 9.21
N GLY A 371 27.14 5.55 8.46
CA GLY A 371 27.49 4.77 7.29
C GLY A 371 27.99 3.36 7.57
N GLU A 372 27.55 2.41 6.76
CA GLU A 372 28.37 1.41 6.05
C GLU A 372 27.42 0.72 5.06
N THR A 373 27.69 0.87 3.76
CA THR A 373 26.93 0.21 2.70
C THR A 373 27.27 -1.28 2.68
N THR A 374 26.32 -2.12 3.07
CA THR A 374 26.15 -3.43 2.42
C THR A 374 24.92 -3.32 1.55
N SER A 375 25.14 -2.96 0.29
CA SER A 375 24.23 -3.24 -0.80
C SER A 375 23.99 -4.74 -0.84
N SER A 376 22.82 -5.18 -0.37
CA SER A 376 22.22 -6.40 -0.91
C SER A 376 21.44 -5.95 -2.15
N ASP A 377 22.06 -6.13 -3.31
CA ASP A 377 21.28 -6.34 -4.54
C ASP A 377 20.33 -7.49 -4.23
N GLY A 378 19.04 -7.17 -4.09
CA GLY A 378 17.95 -8.12 -3.82
C GLY A 378 16.86 -7.99 -4.86
N GLY A 379 17.26 -7.82 -6.12
CA GLY A 379 16.47 -8.34 -7.22
C GLY A 379 16.85 -9.81 -7.36
N ASP A 380 16.32 -10.66 -6.50
CA ASP A 380 16.36 -12.09 -6.77
C ASP A 380 15.28 -12.34 -7.81
N ASP A 381 15.71 -12.72 -9.03
CA ASP A 381 14.85 -13.32 -10.04
C ASP A 381 14.03 -14.42 -9.34
N LEU A 382 12.71 -14.22 -9.18
CA LEU A 382 11.82 -15.27 -8.70
C LEU A 382 12.03 -16.50 -9.60
N PRO A 383 12.10 -17.71 -9.04
CA PRO A 383 12.31 -18.91 -9.84
C PRO A 383 11.16 -19.05 -10.86
N ASP A 384 11.51 -19.49 -12.07
CA ASP A 384 10.55 -19.76 -13.16
C ASP A 384 9.73 -21.02 -12.82
N MET A 385 8.80 -20.87 -11.88
CA MET A 385 7.86 -21.87 -11.40
C MET A 385 6.55 -21.20 -10.95
N ASP A 386 5.44 -21.93 -11.04
CA ASP A 386 4.16 -21.46 -10.49
C ASP A 386 4.22 -21.53 -8.95
N PRO A 387 3.95 -20.43 -8.23
CA PRO A 387 3.91 -20.44 -6.77
C PRO A 387 2.68 -21.17 -6.25
N HIS A 388 2.78 -21.71 -5.04
CA HIS A 388 1.61 -22.13 -4.26
C HIS A 388 1.01 -20.95 -3.51
N LEU A 389 -0.31 -20.79 -3.54
CA LEU A 389 -1.02 -19.82 -2.72
C LEU A 389 -1.33 -20.44 -1.35
N VAL A 390 -0.58 -20.04 -0.33
CA VAL A 390 -0.78 -20.47 1.06
C VAL A 390 -1.53 -19.39 1.82
N SER A 391 -2.70 -19.70 2.37
CA SER A 391 -3.52 -18.75 3.13
C SER A 391 -3.81 -19.22 4.55
N PHE A 392 -3.88 -18.28 5.47
CA PHE A 392 -4.27 -18.49 6.87
C PHE A 392 -5.52 -17.68 7.14
N VAL A 393 -6.66 -18.34 7.38
CA VAL A 393 -7.96 -17.67 7.45
C VAL A 393 -8.59 -17.90 8.81
N SER A 394 -9.18 -16.84 9.38
CA SER A 394 -9.83 -16.88 10.69
C SER A 394 -11.36 -16.92 10.59
N THR A 395 -11.99 -17.39 11.65
CA THR A 395 -13.46 -17.33 11.83
C THR A 395 -13.91 -15.93 12.28
N GLU A 396 -15.18 -15.57 12.02
CA GLU A 396 -15.75 -14.24 12.36
C GLU A 396 -15.60 -13.85 13.83
N ASP A 397 -15.72 -14.83 14.73
CA ASP A 397 -15.65 -14.63 16.19
C ASP A 397 -14.22 -14.82 16.75
N ALA A 398 -13.22 -15.02 15.88
CA ALA A 398 -11.84 -15.20 16.29
C ALA A 398 -11.27 -13.91 16.87
N GLY A 399 -10.56 -14.02 17.99
CA GLY A 399 -9.60 -12.99 18.41
C GLY A 399 -8.36 -13.01 17.52
N GLU A 400 -7.22 -12.56 18.06
CA GLU A 400 -5.93 -12.73 17.40
C GLU A 400 -5.46 -14.18 17.54
N ALA A 401 -5.21 -14.86 16.41
CA ALA A 401 -4.59 -16.17 16.33
C ALA A 401 -3.32 -16.06 15.47
N THR A 402 -2.22 -16.69 15.88
CA THR A 402 -0.91 -16.61 15.21
C THR A 402 -0.60 -17.85 14.39
N TYR A 403 0.19 -17.69 13.34
CA TYR A 403 0.80 -18.78 12.57
C TYR A 403 2.30 -18.53 12.39
N GLU A 404 3.05 -19.61 12.24
CA GLU A 404 4.46 -19.58 11.84
C GLU A 404 4.69 -20.67 10.79
N PHE A 405 5.44 -20.41 9.72
CA PHE A 405 5.86 -21.42 8.75
C PHE A 405 7.25 -21.13 8.18
N ALA A 406 7.91 -22.14 7.63
CA ALA A 406 9.20 -22.01 6.97
C ALA A 406 9.15 -22.62 5.56
N ALA A 407 9.69 -21.94 4.56
CA ALA A 407 9.78 -22.43 3.18
C ALA A 407 11.22 -22.46 2.68
N ASP A 408 11.57 -23.42 1.80
CA ASP A 408 12.92 -23.56 1.22
C ASP A 408 13.13 -22.75 -0.08
N GLY A 409 12.18 -21.87 -0.40
CA GLY A 409 12.25 -20.92 -1.50
C GLY A 409 11.56 -19.59 -1.16
N PRO A 410 11.60 -18.59 -2.07
CA PRO A 410 11.06 -17.26 -1.83
C PRO A 410 9.59 -17.29 -1.41
N VAL A 411 9.23 -16.39 -0.49
CA VAL A 411 7.84 -16.19 -0.06
C VAL A 411 7.46 -14.73 -0.32
N VAL A 412 6.43 -14.54 -1.14
CA VAL A 412 5.93 -13.22 -1.53
C VAL A 412 4.56 -12.99 -0.88
N PRO A 413 4.39 -11.97 -0.03
CA PRO A 413 3.08 -11.64 0.53
C PRO A 413 2.11 -11.15 -0.54
N VAL A 414 0.85 -11.61 -0.49
CA VAL A 414 -0.18 -11.23 -1.46
C VAL A 414 -0.94 -10.00 -0.95
N SER A 415 -0.75 -8.85 -1.60
CA SER A 415 -1.27 -7.53 -1.18
C SER A 415 -2.69 -7.23 -1.69
N ASP A 416 -3.08 -7.80 -2.82
CA ASP A 416 -4.43 -7.75 -3.38
C ASP A 416 -5.18 -9.03 -3.01
N SER A 417 -6.37 -8.90 -2.45
CA SER A 417 -7.12 -10.07 -2.00
C SER A 417 -7.57 -10.96 -3.17
N PRO A 418 -7.07 -12.20 -3.31
CA PRO A 418 -7.50 -13.10 -4.38
C PRO A 418 -8.96 -13.53 -4.24
N TYR A 419 -9.49 -13.53 -3.02
CA TYR A 419 -10.87 -13.89 -2.69
C TYR A 419 -11.28 -13.39 -1.30
N SER A 420 -12.58 -13.33 -1.04
CA SER A 420 -13.11 -13.02 0.29
C SER A 420 -13.27 -14.29 1.13
N SER A 421 -12.98 -14.18 2.42
CA SER A 421 -13.22 -15.22 3.42
C SER A 421 -14.72 -15.60 3.50
N PRO A 422 -15.08 -16.71 4.16
CA PRO A 422 -16.48 -17.06 4.42
C PRO A 422 -17.28 -15.97 5.17
N SER A 423 -16.59 -15.10 5.92
CA SER A 423 -17.17 -13.95 6.62
C SER A 423 -17.36 -12.72 5.72
N GLY A 424 -16.86 -12.77 4.48
CA GLY A 424 -16.93 -11.67 3.51
C GLY A 424 -15.81 -10.63 3.65
N ASN A 425 -14.80 -10.90 4.47
CA ASN A 425 -13.63 -10.04 4.65
C ASN A 425 -12.52 -10.43 3.68
N GLU A 426 -11.56 -9.54 3.47
CA GLU A 426 -10.43 -9.79 2.56
C GLU A 426 -9.51 -10.88 3.14
N VAL A 427 -9.07 -11.79 2.27
CA VAL A 427 -7.93 -12.68 2.53
C VAL A 427 -6.76 -12.14 1.74
N ARG A 428 -5.80 -11.49 2.41
CA ARG A 428 -4.57 -10.94 1.83
C ARG A 428 -3.57 -10.71 2.93
N ALA A 429 -2.28 -10.88 2.64
CA ALA A 429 -1.26 -10.49 3.59
C ALA A 429 -1.35 -8.98 3.85
N THR A 430 -1.53 -8.61 5.13
CA THR A 430 -1.59 -7.21 5.53
C THR A 430 -0.24 -6.77 6.12
N SER A 431 -0.15 -6.52 7.43
CA SER A 431 1.09 -6.09 8.11
C SER A 431 1.28 -6.76 9.46
N ASN A 432 0.43 -7.73 9.72
CA ASN A 432 0.36 -8.65 10.84
C ASN A 432 1.33 -9.84 10.68
N PHE A 433 2.36 -9.73 9.83
CA PHE A 433 3.31 -10.79 9.56
C PHE A 433 4.76 -10.29 9.43
N THR A 434 5.70 -11.21 9.36
CA THR A 434 7.11 -10.98 9.07
C THR A 434 7.59 -12.11 8.15
N VAL A 435 8.36 -11.79 7.11
CA VAL A 435 9.09 -12.75 6.27
C VAL A 435 10.58 -12.48 6.44
N GLU A 436 11.33 -13.45 6.96
CA GLU A 436 12.77 -13.37 7.14
C GLU A 436 13.49 -14.40 6.26
N ALA A 437 14.25 -13.93 5.27
CA ALA A 437 15.14 -14.78 4.48
C ALA A 437 16.42 -15.09 5.26
N GLY A 438 16.67 -16.38 5.50
CA GLY A 438 17.91 -16.88 6.10
C GLY A 438 19.06 -16.96 5.08
N ASP A 439 20.30 -16.91 5.58
CA ASP A 439 21.52 -17.09 4.76
C ASP A 439 21.59 -18.47 4.05
N ASP A 440 20.73 -19.41 4.43
CA ASP A 440 20.61 -20.76 3.89
C ASP A 440 19.51 -20.90 2.81
N GLY A 441 18.83 -19.80 2.47
CA GLY A 441 17.73 -19.78 1.50
C GLY A 441 16.36 -20.13 2.10
N VAL A 442 16.30 -20.44 3.39
CA VAL A 442 15.03 -20.70 4.09
C VAL A 442 14.35 -19.38 4.45
N HIS A 443 13.09 -19.25 4.08
CA HIS A 443 12.25 -18.10 4.42
C HIS A 443 11.36 -18.46 5.60
N ASN A 444 11.56 -17.79 6.73
CA ASN A 444 10.74 -17.97 7.93
C ASN A 444 9.65 -16.91 7.94
N VAL A 445 8.41 -17.33 8.13
CA VAL A 445 7.25 -16.46 8.17
C VAL A 445 6.55 -16.62 9.50
N SER A 446 6.20 -15.51 10.12
CA SER A 446 5.37 -15.47 11.33
C SER A 446 4.30 -14.41 11.15
N GLY A 447 3.05 -14.68 11.49
CA GLY A 447 2.00 -13.68 11.45
C GLY A 447 0.79 -14.01 12.30
N TYR A 448 -0.27 -13.21 12.21
CA TYR A 448 -1.50 -13.41 12.95
C TYR A 448 -2.71 -12.87 12.22
N THR A 449 -3.88 -13.50 12.34
CA THR A 449 -5.13 -12.96 11.79
C THR A 449 -6.31 -13.18 12.76
N GLY A 450 -7.46 -12.56 12.49
CA GLY A 450 -8.62 -12.58 13.37
C GLY A 450 -9.87 -11.94 12.76
N ASN A 451 -11.00 -11.99 13.47
CA ASN A 451 -12.28 -11.38 13.09
C ASN A 451 -12.78 -11.73 11.68
N GLY A 452 -12.50 -12.94 11.19
CA GLY A 452 -12.94 -13.39 9.87
C GLY A 452 -12.04 -12.97 8.71
N TYR A 453 -10.89 -12.32 8.96
CA TYR A 453 -9.90 -11.98 7.94
C TYR A 453 -8.96 -13.17 7.66
N GLY A 454 -8.13 -13.05 6.64
CA GLY A 454 -7.03 -13.99 6.41
C GLY A 454 -5.81 -13.33 5.78
N ASP A 455 -4.66 -13.99 5.91
CA ASP A 455 -3.41 -13.62 5.25
C ASP A 455 -3.09 -14.61 4.13
N ALA A 456 -2.41 -14.16 3.07
CA ALA A 456 -2.09 -14.99 1.91
C ALA A 456 -0.67 -14.74 1.37
N TYR A 457 -0.01 -15.80 0.93
CA TYR A 457 1.37 -15.81 0.46
C TYR A 457 1.52 -16.64 -0.81
N GLU A 458 2.29 -16.14 -1.77
CA GLU A 458 2.85 -16.94 -2.86
C GLU A 458 4.16 -17.56 -2.40
N VAL A 459 4.21 -18.89 -2.37
CA VAL A 459 5.38 -19.66 -1.92
C VAL A 459 6.03 -20.35 -3.12
N TYR A 460 7.27 -19.96 -3.41
CA TYR A 460 8.08 -20.45 -4.53
C TYR A 460 9.04 -21.55 -4.05
N GLY A 461 8.51 -22.57 -3.39
CA GLY A 461 9.27 -23.67 -2.79
C GLY A 461 8.42 -24.57 -1.89
N GLN A 462 9.04 -25.54 -1.25
CA GLN A 462 8.43 -26.40 -0.26
C GLN A 462 8.27 -25.67 1.08
N VAL A 463 7.08 -25.76 1.67
CA VAL A 463 6.87 -25.47 3.09
C VAL A 463 7.41 -26.66 3.89
N THR A 464 8.39 -26.38 4.75
CA THR A 464 9.14 -27.40 5.52
C THR A 464 8.65 -27.53 6.96
N ASP A 465 8.01 -26.49 7.50
CA ASP A 465 7.42 -26.46 8.83
C ASP A 465 6.25 -25.47 8.84
N VAL A 466 5.20 -25.75 9.59
CA VAL A 466 4.05 -24.85 9.77
C VAL A 466 3.37 -25.14 11.10
N THR A 467 2.91 -24.09 11.77
CA THR A 467 2.13 -24.17 13.00
C THR A 467 1.06 -23.09 13.04
N VAL A 468 -0.11 -23.44 13.58
CA VAL A 468 -1.17 -22.49 13.93
C VAL A 468 -1.48 -22.61 15.42
N ASP A 469 -1.52 -21.49 16.14
CA ASP A 469 -1.64 -21.48 17.61
C ASP A 469 -3.04 -21.88 18.11
N ASN A 470 -4.06 -21.71 17.26
CA ASN A 470 -5.46 -21.97 17.61
C ASN A 470 -6.27 -22.47 16.41
N ALA A 471 -6.26 -23.78 16.21
CA ALA A 471 -7.00 -24.47 15.16
C ALA A 471 -8.55 -24.40 15.29
N ASP A 472 -9.08 -23.94 16.43
CA ASP A 472 -10.53 -23.67 16.56
C ASP A 472 -10.91 -22.31 15.95
N TRP A 473 -9.94 -21.40 15.77
CA TRP A 473 -10.14 -20.04 15.28
C TRP A 473 -9.59 -19.79 13.88
N MET A 474 -8.56 -20.53 13.48
CA MET A 474 -7.86 -20.36 12.22
C MET A 474 -7.67 -21.71 11.51
N TRP A 475 -7.75 -21.72 10.18
CA TRP A 475 -7.40 -22.85 9.33
C TRP A 475 -6.42 -22.42 8.23
N ILE A 476 -5.79 -23.40 7.60
CA ILE A 476 -4.83 -23.23 6.51
C ILE A 476 -5.51 -23.62 5.19
N GLU A 477 -5.29 -22.85 4.14
CA GLU A 477 -5.65 -23.22 2.77
C GLU A 477 -4.41 -23.28 1.88
N LEU A 478 -4.35 -24.29 1.02
CA LEU A 478 -3.40 -24.41 -0.09
C LEU A 478 -4.19 -24.32 -1.39
N ASP A 479 -3.88 -23.32 -2.21
CA ASP A 479 -4.53 -23.07 -3.50
C ASP A 479 -6.07 -22.99 -3.39
N GLY A 480 -6.55 -22.40 -2.28
CA GLY A 480 -7.97 -22.22 -1.96
C GLY A 480 -8.68 -23.47 -1.42
N SER A 481 -7.94 -24.52 -1.06
CA SER A 481 -8.47 -25.73 -0.42
C SER A 481 -7.94 -25.87 0.99
N GLU A 482 -8.82 -26.08 1.96
CA GLU A 482 -8.44 -26.32 3.36
C GLU A 482 -7.55 -27.56 3.49
N VAL A 483 -6.42 -27.41 4.19
CA VAL A 483 -5.42 -28.46 4.44
C VAL A 483 -4.99 -28.45 5.90
N SER A 484 -4.51 -29.59 6.39
CA SER A 484 -3.79 -29.67 7.66
C SER A 484 -2.32 -29.25 7.53
N GLU A 485 -1.65 -28.99 8.67
CA GLU A 485 -0.21 -28.68 8.75
C GLU A 485 0.64 -29.73 8.01
N ASP A 486 0.41 -31.02 8.29
CA ASP A 486 1.11 -32.14 7.64
C ASP A 486 0.84 -32.21 6.12
N GLU A 487 -0.38 -31.87 5.70
CA GLU A 487 -0.77 -31.87 4.28
C GLU A 487 -0.14 -30.71 3.52
N LEU A 488 0.00 -29.52 4.12
CA LEU A 488 0.69 -28.40 3.51
C LEU A 488 2.17 -28.75 3.22
N VAL A 489 2.86 -29.32 4.21
CA VAL A 489 4.28 -29.72 4.07
C VAL A 489 4.45 -30.82 3.01
N ALA A 490 3.53 -31.78 2.97
CA ALA A 490 3.58 -32.89 2.03
C ALA A 490 3.24 -32.47 0.59
N GLN A 491 2.28 -31.56 0.40
CA GLN A 491 1.80 -31.15 -0.92
C GLN A 491 2.66 -30.09 -1.59
N THR A 492 3.41 -29.30 -0.80
CA THR A 492 4.38 -28.33 -1.34
C THR A 492 5.76 -28.95 -1.57
N ALA A 493 5.98 -30.22 -1.20
CA ALA A 493 7.24 -30.91 -1.43
C ALA A 493 7.58 -30.95 -2.93
N ALA A 494 8.82 -30.54 -3.27
CA ALA A 494 9.31 -30.64 -4.63
C ALA A 494 9.15 -32.09 -5.14
N ASP A 495 8.55 -32.23 -6.32
CA ASP A 495 8.39 -33.51 -6.99
C ASP A 495 9.79 -33.98 -7.39
N ASP A 496 10.46 -34.72 -6.51
CA ASP A 496 11.85 -35.17 -6.65
C ASP A 496 11.94 -36.29 -7.69
N GLY A 497 11.56 -36.00 -8.95
CA GLY A 497 11.80 -36.76 -10.18
C GLY A 497 11.75 -38.29 -10.05
N GLY A 498 10.89 -38.77 -9.16
CA GLY A 498 11.02 -40.08 -8.56
C GLY A 498 10.13 -41.02 -9.29
N ASP A 499 10.58 -41.48 -10.47
CA ASP A 499 10.20 -42.69 -11.20
C ASP A 499 9.17 -43.55 -10.44
N ALA A 500 7.91 -43.14 -10.51
CA ALA A 500 6.80 -43.74 -9.79
C ALA A 500 5.75 -44.13 -10.81
N ASP A 501 6.02 -45.21 -11.57
CA ASP A 501 5.08 -46.04 -12.34
C ASP A 501 3.61 -45.60 -12.15
N ASP A 502 3.18 -44.66 -12.99
CA ASP A 502 2.21 -43.61 -12.65
C ASP A 502 0.77 -44.09 -12.39
N GLY A 503 0.46 -45.39 -12.43
CA GLY A 503 -0.85 -45.95 -12.05
C GLY A 503 -2.09 -45.41 -12.81
N LEU A 504 -1.93 -44.42 -13.69
CA LEU A 504 -2.97 -43.74 -14.42
C LEU A 504 -3.24 -44.53 -15.72
N PRO A 505 -4.43 -45.13 -15.87
CA PRO A 505 -4.67 -46.18 -16.86
C PRO A 505 -4.81 -45.68 -18.31
N ASN A 506 -5.00 -44.38 -18.52
CA ASN A 506 -5.30 -43.81 -19.81
C ASN A 506 -4.23 -42.81 -20.26
N ALA A 507 -4.11 -42.61 -21.57
CA ALA A 507 -3.21 -41.67 -22.20
C ALA A 507 -3.90 -40.79 -23.24
N ILE A 508 -3.44 -39.55 -23.34
CA ILE A 508 -3.76 -38.62 -24.42
C ILE A 508 -2.45 -38.12 -25.00
N VAL A 509 -2.33 -38.15 -26.31
CA VAL A 509 -1.17 -37.61 -27.05
C VAL A 509 -1.67 -36.56 -28.03
N ILE A 510 -1.06 -35.37 -27.99
CA ILE A 510 -1.30 -34.27 -28.93
C ILE A 510 -0.03 -34.11 -29.79
N ASP A 511 -0.12 -34.54 -31.04
CA ASP A 511 1.02 -34.59 -31.96
C ASP A 511 0.94 -33.44 -32.98
N GLY A 512 1.88 -32.50 -32.86
CA GLY A 512 2.07 -31.40 -33.81
C GLY A 512 3.09 -31.70 -34.91
N SER A 513 3.88 -32.77 -34.79
CA SER A 513 5.10 -32.99 -35.57
C SER A 513 4.91 -33.05 -37.10
N ASP A 514 3.71 -33.38 -37.56
CA ASP A 514 3.32 -33.44 -38.98
C ASP A 514 2.38 -32.26 -39.39
N THR A 515 2.50 -31.09 -38.75
CA THR A 515 1.64 -29.91 -39.01
C THR A 515 2.38 -28.71 -39.60
N ASP A 516 1.70 -27.92 -40.43
CA ASP A 516 2.27 -26.70 -41.04
C ASP A 516 2.11 -25.44 -40.14
N SER A 517 1.37 -25.54 -39.03
CA SER A 517 1.07 -24.44 -38.12
C SER A 517 0.83 -24.92 -36.69
N SER A 518 1.12 -24.06 -35.72
CA SER A 518 0.88 -24.35 -34.30
C SER A 518 -0.60 -24.62 -34.03
N SER A 519 -0.87 -25.60 -33.18
CA SER A 519 -2.19 -25.95 -32.70
C SER A 519 -2.28 -25.70 -31.20
N THR A 520 -3.29 -24.95 -30.78
CA THR A 520 -3.61 -24.84 -29.35
C THR A 520 -4.64 -25.88 -28.97
N TYR A 521 -4.53 -26.42 -27.78
CA TYR A 521 -5.46 -27.41 -27.28
C TYR A 521 -5.82 -27.18 -25.83
N SER A 522 -7.03 -27.55 -25.46
CA SER A 522 -7.46 -27.63 -24.08
C SER A 522 -8.36 -28.85 -23.89
N PHE A 523 -8.22 -29.52 -22.74
CA PHE A 523 -9.10 -30.62 -22.39
C PHE A 523 -9.21 -30.77 -20.87
N GLU A 524 -10.28 -31.44 -20.44
CA GLU A 524 -10.57 -31.69 -19.03
C GLU A 524 -10.85 -33.17 -18.81
N VAL A 525 -10.42 -33.70 -17.67
CA VAL A 525 -10.68 -35.08 -17.22
C VAL A 525 -11.42 -35.08 -15.90
N SER A 526 -12.18 -36.14 -15.64
CA SER A 526 -12.91 -36.31 -14.38
C SER A 526 -12.06 -36.84 -13.22
N GLY A 527 -10.77 -37.10 -13.45
CA GLY A 527 -9.84 -37.68 -12.49
C GLY A 527 -8.49 -36.97 -12.54
N GLU A 528 -7.46 -37.59 -11.97
CA GLU A 528 -6.11 -37.03 -12.01
C GLU A 528 -5.52 -37.07 -13.43
N ILE A 529 -4.71 -36.07 -13.75
CA ILE A 529 -3.95 -35.97 -14.99
C ILE A 529 -2.57 -35.40 -14.71
N ARG A 530 -1.55 -35.93 -15.40
CA ARG A 530 -0.17 -35.45 -15.37
C ARG A 530 0.42 -35.48 -16.76
N GLN A 531 1.35 -34.57 -17.05
CA GLN A 531 2.18 -34.67 -18.24
C GLN A 531 3.09 -35.89 -18.11
N SER A 532 3.26 -36.64 -19.19
CA SER A 532 4.08 -37.84 -19.24
C SER A 532 5.33 -37.54 -20.06
N GLU A 533 6.49 -37.57 -19.40
CA GLU A 533 7.79 -37.41 -20.07
C GLU A 533 8.05 -38.54 -21.09
N GLU A 534 7.49 -39.74 -20.86
CA GLU A 534 7.61 -40.87 -21.79
C GLU A 534 6.91 -40.59 -23.13
N LEU A 535 5.76 -39.92 -23.07
CA LEU A 535 4.91 -39.64 -24.22
C LEU A 535 5.15 -38.26 -24.82
N THR A 536 5.83 -37.37 -24.10
CA THR A 536 6.16 -36.02 -24.55
C THR A 536 7.50 -36.03 -25.27
N SER A 537 7.60 -35.35 -26.42
CA SER A 537 8.86 -35.20 -27.13
C SER A 537 8.98 -33.83 -27.80
N THR A 538 10.11 -33.18 -27.55
CA THR A 538 10.47 -31.89 -28.17
C THR A 538 11.65 -32.12 -29.11
N PRO A 539 11.49 -31.93 -30.44
CA PRO A 539 12.60 -32.03 -31.37
C PRO A 539 13.73 -31.04 -31.06
N SER A 540 14.97 -31.40 -31.34
CA SER A 540 16.14 -30.52 -31.12
C SER A 540 16.11 -29.18 -31.88
N ASN A 541 15.22 -29.05 -32.87
CA ASN A 541 15.00 -27.87 -33.69
C ASN A 541 13.58 -27.30 -33.52
N ALA A 542 12.91 -27.65 -32.42
CA ALA A 542 11.54 -27.24 -32.19
C ALA A 542 11.43 -25.72 -32.02
N SER A 543 10.26 -25.20 -32.33
CA SER A 543 9.98 -23.78 -32.17
C SER A 543 9.93 -23.42 -30.68
N ALA A 544 10.09 -22.13 -30.35
CA ALA A 544 9.94 -21.67 -28.96
C ALA A 544 8.59 -22.05 -28.33
N TRP A 545 7.58 -22.34 -29.14
CA TRP A 545 6.26 -22.78 -28.70
C TRP A 545 6.26 -24.21 -28.16
N ASP A 546 7.14 -25.09 -28.65
CA ASP A 546 7.25 -26.49 -28.22
C ASP A 546 8.09 -26.66 -26.93
N SER A 547 8.66 -25.56 -26.44
CA SER A 547 9.36 -25.47 -25.16
C SER A 547 8.50 -24.84 -24.07
N LEU A 548 7.29 -24.36 -24.39
CA LEU A 548 6.36 -23.83 -23.40
C LEU A 548 5.76 -25.00 -22.62
N ALA A 549 5.88 -24.96 -21.30
CA ALA A 549 5.21 -25.93 -20.45
C ALA A 549 3.70 -25.84 -20.64
N SER A 550 3.04 -26.99 -20.73
CA SER A 550 1.59 -27.03 -20.75
C SER A 550 1.06 -26.79 -19.34
N ASN A 551 0.05 -25.95 -19.21
CA ASN A 551 -0.59 -25.71 -17.92
C ASN A 551 -1.50 -26.89 -17.59
N VAL A 552 -1.17 -27.62 -16.53
CA VAL A 552 -1.97 -28.74 -16.00
C VAL A 552 -2.43 -28.36 -14.60
N SER A 553 -3.71 -28.04 -14.44
CA SER A 553 -4.29 -27.63 -13.15
C SER A 553 -5.69 -28.22 -12.97
N ASN A 554 -5.97 -28.81 -11.81
CA ASN A 554 -7.30 -29.28 -11.42
C ASN A 554 -8.03 -30.16 -12.46
N GLY A 555 -7.32 -31.10 -13.09
CA GLY A 555 -7.91 -31.98 -14.11
C GLY A 555 -8.06 -31.34 -15.50
N LYS A 556 -7.58 -30.10 -15.67
CA LYS A 556 -7.61 -29.34 -16.92
C LYS A 556 -6.22 -29.16 -17.48
N VAL A 557 -6.12 -29.23 -18.80
CA VAL A 557 -4.91 -29.01 -19.57
C VAL A 557 -5.14 -27.89 -20.57
N LEU A 558 -4.18 -26.97 -20.68
CA LEU A 558 -4.06 -25.98 -21.74
C LEU A 558 -2.63 -26.05 -22.29
N GLY A 559 -2.49 -26.28 -23.60
CA GLY A 559 -1.18 -26.39 -24.23
C GLY A 559 -1.16 -25.89 -25.67
N ILE A 560 0.05 -25.82 -26.21
CA ILE A 560 0.32 -25.49 -27.61
C ILE A 560 1.37 -26.45 -28.14
N VAL A 561 1.13 -27.01 -29.32
CA VAL A 561 2.11 -27.85 -30.01
C VAL A 561 2.30 -27.35 -31.43
N ARG A 562 3.53 -27.41 -31.94
CA ARG A 562 3.83 -27.08 -33.34
C ARG A 562 4.68 -28.15 -34.00
N ASP A 563 5.90 -28.36 -33.53
CA ASP A 563 6.83 -29.35 -34.09
C ASP A 563 7.01 -30.54 -33.13
N GLY A 564 6.54 -30.41 -31.88
CA GLY A 564 6.64 -31.42 -30.81
C GLY A 564 5.44 -32.36 -30.67
N VAL A 565 5.48 -33.13 -29.59
CA VAL A 565 4.44 -34.05 -29.14
C VAL A 565 4.24 -33.84 -27.65
N ASP A 566 3.01 -33.60 -27.22
CA ASP A 566 2.67 -33.49 -25.80
C ASP A 566 1.87 -34.72 -25.36
N GLY A 567 2.37 -35.40 -24.34
CA GLY A 567 1.77 -36.63 -23.84
C GLY A 567 1.31 -36.52 -22.39
N TYR A 568 0.16 -37.09 -22.08
CA TYR A 568 -0.46 -37.04 -20.75
C TYR A 568 -0.93 -38.41 -20.32
N ARG A 569 -0.78 -38.72 -19.02
CA ARG A 569 -1.43 -39.87 -18.36
C ARG A 569 -2.57 -39.36 -17.50
N TYR A 570 -3.71 -40.04 -17.50
CA TYR A 570 -4.89 -39.63 -16.73
C TYR A 570 -5.75 -40.79 -16.24
N SER A 571 -6.60 -40.51 -15.26
CA SER A 571 -7.65 -41.39 -14.76
C SER A 571 -9.04 -40.80 -15.00
N GLY A 572 -10.07 -41.65 -14.96
CA GLY A 572 -11.44 -41.22 -15.26
C GLY A 572 -11.71 -41.05 -16.75
N THR A 573 -12.55 -40.09 -17.11
CA THR A 573 -12.98 -39.83 -18.50
C THR A 573 -12.73 -38.39 -18.90
N VAL A 574 -12.42 -38.15 -20.17
CA VAL A 574 -12.37 -36.81 -20.75
C VAL A 574 -13.77 -36.22 -20.80
N THR A 575 -13.96 -35.07 -20.16
CA THR A 575 -15.25 -34.36 -20.02
C THR A 575 -15.38 -33.22 -21.03
N SER A 576 -14.27 -32.65 -21.48
CA SER A 576 -14.21 -31.57 -22.47
C SER A 576 -12.94 -31.68 -23.31
N MET A 577 -13.02 -31.32 -24.60
CA MET A 577 -11.85 -31.20 -25.47
C MET A 577 -12.09 -30.18 -26.58
N GLN A 578 -11.10 -29.31 -26.77
CA GLN A 578 -11.03 -28.36 -27.87
C GLN A 578 -9.61 -28.34 -28.43
N VAL A 579 -9.49 -28.49 -29.75
CA VAL A 579 -8.23 -28.30 -30.48
C VAL A 579 -8.47 -27.28 -31.58
N CYS A 580 -7.62 -26.26 -31.63
CA CYS A 580 -7.64 -25.18 -32.60
C CYS A 580 -6.34 -25.24 -33.42
N GLY A 581 -6.37 -25.96 -34.52
CA GLY A 581 -5.23 -26.19 -35.41
C GLY A 581 -5.33 -27.56 -36.08
N ASP A 582 -4.20 -28.02 -36.63
CA ASP A 582 -4.12 -29.25 -37.42
C ASP A 582 -3.45 -30.42 -36.68
N ALA A 583 -3.16 -30.29 -35.37
CA ALA A 583 -2.57 -31.34 -34.55
C ALA A 583 -3.45 -32.60 -34.46
N THR A 584 -2.79 -33.76 -34.40
CA THR A 584 -3.46 -35.05 -34.24
C THR A 584 -3.63 -35.35 -32.76
N VAL A 585 -4.80 -35.88 -32.40
CA VAL A 585 -5.12 -36.31 -31.04
C VAL A 585 -5.30 -37.82 -31.01
N GLU A 586 -4.54 -38.50 -30.16
CA GLU A 586 -4.66 -39.94 -29.93
C GLU A 586 -5.05 -40.24 -28.49
N PHE A 587 -5.93 -41.23 -28.31
CA PHE A 587 -6.34 -41.74 -27.01
C PHE A 587 -5.90 -43.19 -26.89
N GLU A 588 -5.17 -43.51 -25.84
CA GLU A 588 -4.86 -44.89 -25.47
C GLU A 588 -5.51 -45.22 -24.13
N THR A 589 -6.22 -46.34 -24.06
CA THR A 589 -6.77 -46.87 -22.80
C THR A 589 -6.11 -48.21 -22.54
N GLN A 590 -5.48 -48.41 -21.38
CA GLN A 590 -5.10 -49.76 -20.97
C GLN A 590 -6.37 -50.56 -20.64
N GLU A 591 -6.56 -51.73 -21.29
CA GLU A 591 -7.64 -52.69 -20.97
C GLU A 591 -7.44 -53.38 -19.63
#